data_AF-A0A438D7Z0-F1
#
_entry.id   AF-A0A438D7Z0-F1
#
_cell.length_a   1.000
_cell.length_b   1.000
_cell.length_c   1.000
_cell.angle_alpha   90.00
_cell.angle_beta   90.00
_cell.angle_gamma   90.00
#
_symmetry.space_group_name_H-M   'P 1'
#
loop_
_entity.id
_entity.type
_entity.pdbx_description
1 polymer ?
#
loop_
_entity_poly.entity_id
_entity_poly.type
_entity_poly.pdbx_seq_one_letter_code
_entity_poly.pdbx_strand_id
1 'polypeptide(L)'
;MLQWAIELSEFGIEFQPRLSKKGQVMADFVLEYSRRPNQHHESSEQEWWTLRVDGASRSSGSGVGLLLQSPTGEHLEQAIRLGFSASNNEAEYEAILSGLDLALALSVSKLRSTATRN
;
A
#
# COMPACT_ATOMS: atom_id res chain seq x y z
N MET A 1 16.80 17.72 22.01
CA MET A 1 15.87 17.14 23.00
C MET A 1 15.15 18.20 23.82
N LEU A 2 15.78 19.32 24.20
CA LEU A 2 15.11 20.38 24.97
C LEU A 2 14.06 21.17 24.17
N GLN A 3 14.33 21.45 22.89
CA GLN A 3 13.46 22.29 22.05
C GLN A 3 12.07 21.66 21.82
N TRP A 4 12.02 20.38 21.48
CA TRP A 4 10.77 19.63 21.32
C TRP A 4 9.97 19.51 22.62
N ALA A 5 10.63 19.43 23.78
CA ALA A 5 9.96 19.37 25.08
C ALA A 5 9.31 20.73 25.45
N ILE A 6 9.85 21.84 24.95
CA ILE A 6 9.29 23.18 25.16
C ILE A 6 8.06 23.40 24.27
N GLU A 7 8.18 23.06 22.98
CA GLU A 7 7.06 23.21 22.01
C GLU A 7 5.85 22.34 22.38
N LEU A 8 6.07 21.14 22.92
CA LEU A 8 4.99 20.23 23.32
C LEU A 8 4.34 20.62 24.66
N SER A 9 5.03 21.38 25.52
CA SER A 9 4.46 21.82 26.81
C SER A 9 3.37 22.88 26.63
N GLU A 10 3.40 23.65 25.53
CA GLU A 10 2.35 24.60 25.14
C GLU A 10 0.99 23.90 24.94
N PHE A 11 1.02 22.62 24.56
CA PHE A 11 -0.17 21.77 24.39
C PHE A 11 -0.47 20.90 25.62
N GLY A 12 0.18 21.16 26.75
CA GLY A 12 0.00 20.40 28.00
C GLY A 12 0.63 19.01 27.99
N ILE A 13 1.56 18.73 27.08
CA ILE A 13 2.21 17.43 26.94
C ILE A 13 3.57 17.46 27.65
N GLU A 14 3.67 16.82 28.82
CA GLU A 14 4.94 16.68 29.54
C GLU A 14 5.76 15.50 29.02
N PHE A 15 6.99 15.78 28.56
CA PHE A 15 7.91 14.76 28.08
C PHE A 15 8.66 14.10 29.25
N GLN A 16 8.33 12.84 29.57
CA GLN A 16 9.10 12.01 30.51
C GLN A 16 10.04 11.05 29.77
N PRO A 17 11.37 11.21 29.88
CA PRO A 17 12.32 10.24 29.33
C PRO A 17 12.33 8.96 30.16
N ARG A 18 11.83 7.85 29.60
CA ARG A 18 11.95 6.51 30.19
C ARG A 18 13.21 5.82 29.65
N LEU A 19 14.14 5.46 30.54
CA LEU A 19 15.25 4.56 30.20
C LEU A 19 14.68 3.20 29.74
N SER A 20 14.89 2.88 28.47
CA SER A 20 14.13 1.87 27.74
C SER A 20 14.74 0.46 27.86
N LYS A 21 13.99 -0.47 28.47
CA LYS A 21 14.25 -1.93 28.45
C LYS A 21 13.69 -2.62 27.19
N LYS A 22 13.44 -1.84 26.12
CA LYS A 22 12.58 -2.22 24.98
C LYS A 22 13.35 -2.66 23.72
N GLY A 23 14.69 -2.71 23.78
CA GLY A 23 15.53 -3.15 22.66
C GLY A 23 15.50 -4.67 22.43
N GLN A 24 15.40 -5.47 23.50
CA GLN A 24 15.33 -6.93 23.40
C GLN A 24 14.06 -7.40 22.69
N VAL A 25 12.92 -6.79 22.96
CA VAL A 25 11.65 -7.14 22.30
C VAL A 25 11.73 -6.92 20.77
N MET A 26 12.42 -5.88 20.32
CA MET A 26 12.65 -5.66 18.89
C MET A 26 13.63 -6.69 18.30
N ALA A 27 14.70 -7.03 19.02
CA ALA A 27 15.66 -8.04 18.57
C ALA A 27 15.04 -9.44 18.49
N ASP A 28 14.22 -9.81 19.49
CA ASP A 28 13.50 -11.08 19.53
C ASP A 28 12.45 -11.16 18.43
N PHE A 29 11.76 -10.07 18.11
CA PHE A 29 10.83 -9.99 16.98
C PHE A 29 11.52 -10.20 15.63
N VAL A 30 12.68 -9.55 15.41
CA VAL A 30 13.47 -9.73 14.18
C VAL A 30 14.01 -11.17 14.06
N LEU A 31 14.41 -11.77 15.18
CA LEU A 31 14.91 -13.14 15.23
C LEU A 31 13.80 -14.17 15.00
N GLU A 32 12.62 -13.97 15.57
CA GLU A 32 11.43 -14.81 15.35
C GLU A 32 10.99 -14.76 13.89
N TYR A 33 11.04 -13.58 13.27
CA TYR A 33 10.73 -13.41 11.84
C TYR A 33 11.75 -14.14 10.95
N SER A 34 13.03 -14.13 11.32
CA SER A 34 14.12 -14.77 10.55
C SER A 34 14.17 -16.30 10.70
N ARG A 35 13.49 -16.86 11.71
CA ARG A 35 13.47 -18.31 11.99
C ARG A 35 12.40 -19.08 11.22
N ARG A 36 11.58 -18.43 10.40
CA ARG A 36 10.73 -19.17 9.45
C ARG A 36 11.66 -19.77 8.40
N PRO A 37 11.81 -21.10 8.33
CA PRO A 37 12.74 -21.71 7.39
C PRO A 37 12.32 -21.30 5.98
N ASN A 38 13.27 -20.73 5.25
CA ASN A 38 13.22 -20.57 3.81
C ASN A 38 12.68 -21.85 3.19
N GLN A 39 11.43 -21.82 2.74
CA GLN A 39 11.05 -22.63 1.61
C GLN A 39 11.75 -21.99 0.41
N HIS A 40 12.99 -22.43 0.17
CA HIS A 40 13.63 -22.32 -1.13
C HIS A 40 12.76 -23.11 -2.12
N HIS A 41 11.70 -22.47 -2.61
CA HIS A 41 11.14 -22.81 -3.89
C HIS A 41 11.72 -21.79 -4.85
N GLU A 42 12.70 -22.22 -5.65
CA GLU A 42 13.02 -21.54 -6.90
C GLU A 42 11.83 -21.71 -7.86
N SER A 43 10.78 -20.95 -7.59
CA SER A 43 9.66 -20.63 -8.48
C SER A 43 8.89 -19.54 -7.76
N SER A 44 8.51 -18.43 -8.39
CA SER A 44 7.25 -17.76 -8.00
C SER A 44 6.91 -16.49 -8.77
N GLU A 45 7.63 -16.09 -9.83
CA GLU A 45 7.04 -15.10 -10.76
C GLU A 45 5.65 -15.59 -11.26
N GLN A 46 5.46 -16.91 -11.32
CA GLN A 46 4.20 -17.61 -11.59
C GLN A 46 3.15 -17.56 -10.46
N GLU A 47 3.41 -16.87 -9.35
CA GLU A 47 2.42 -16.67 -8.28
C GLU A 47 1.95 -15.21 -8.15
N TRP A 48 2.70 -14.24 -8.69
CA TRP A 48 2.38 -12.82 -8.51
C TRP A 48 1.41 -12.33 -9.57
N TRP A 49 0.29 -11.78 -9.12
CA TRP A 49 -0.56 -10.96 -9.96
C TRP A 49 0.04 -9.56 -10.11
N THR A 50 -0.07 -8.96 -11.29
CA THR A 50 0.37 -7.58 -11.53
C THR A 50 -0.84 -6.67 -11.72
N LEU A 51 -0.98 -5.67 -10.86
CA LEU A 51 -2.02 -4.64 -10.96
C LEU A 51 -1.41 -3.34 -11.45
N ARG A 52 -1.93 -2.82 -12.56
CA ARG A 52 -1.65 -1.47 -13.06
C ARG A 52 -2.87 -0.61 -12.84
N VAL A 53 -2.64 0.59 -12.34
CA VAL A 53 -3.70 1.56 -12.05
C VAL A 53 -3.36 2.90 -12.69
N ASP A 54 -4.39 3.62 -13.10
CA ASP A 54 -4.31 4.98 -13.64
C ASP A 54 -5.55 5.77 -13.19
N GLY A 55 -5.34 6.90 -12.53
CA GLY A 55 -6.40 7.81 -12.11
C GLY A 55 -6.38 9.09 -12.93
N ALA A 56 -7.51 9.47 -13.53
CA ALA A 56 -7.60 10.69 -14.32
C ALA A 56 -8.78 11.56 -13.91
N SER A 57 -8.56 12.87 -13.87
CA SER A 57 -9.63 13.85 -13.70
C SER A 57 -9.58 14.95 -14.74
N ARG A 58 -10.77 15.35 -15.22
CA ARG A 58 -10.99 16.47 -16.14
C ARG A 58 -12.25 17.23 -15.72
N SER A 59 -12.45 18.41 -16.30
CA SER A 59 -13.69 19.19 -16.11
C SER A 59 -14.97 18.43 -16.51
N SER A 60 -14.85 17.46 -17.43
CA SER A 60 -15.93 16.57 -17.85
C SER A 60 -16.24 15.43 -16.87
N GLY A 61 -15.43 15.26 -15.82
CA GLY A 61 -15.53 14.20 -14.83
C GLY A 61 -14.20 13.46 -14.60
N SER A 62 -14.26 12.53 -13.64
CA SER A 62 -13.10 11.76 -13.18
C SER A 62 -13.34 10.25 -13.35
N GLY A 63 -12.26 9.49 -13.42
CA GLY A 63 -12.33 8.05 -13.61
C GLY A 63 -11.03 7.35 -13.25
N VAL A 64 -11.14 6.04 -13.21
CA VAL A 64 -10.12 5.08 -12.82
C VAL A 64 -9.98 4.04 -13.93
N GLY A 65 -8.76 3.75 -14.33
CA GLY A 65 -8.38 2.63 -15.19
C GLY A 65 -7.60 1.58 -14.38
N LEU A 66 -7.98 0.32 -14.53
CA LEU A 66 -7.35 -0.83 -13.90
C LEU A 66 -6.99 -1.87 -14.96
N LEU A 67 -5.80 -2.45 -14.84
CA LEU A 67 -5.39 -3.65 -15.57
C LEU A 67 -4.78 -4.62 -14.59
N LEU A 68 -5.46 -5.74 -14.38
CA LEU A 68 -5.00 -6.83 -13.54
C LEU A 68 -4.55 -7.99 -14.43
N GLN A 69 -3.30 -8.41 -14.27
CA GLN A 69 -2.70 -9.52 -15.01
C GLN A 69 -2.43 -10.69 -14.07
N SER A 70 -2.95 -11.87 -14.44
CA SER A 70 -2.68 -13.12 -13.74
C SER A 70 -1.24 -13.58 -13.98
N PRO A 71 -0.69 -14.46 -13.13
CA PRO A 71 0.65 -15.01 -13.34
C PRO A 71 0.77 -15.84 -14.62
N THR A 72 -0.35 -16.38 -15.11
CA THR A 72 -0.45 -17.12 -16.39
C THR A 72 -0.54 -16.20 -17.61
N GLY A 73 -0.65 -14.88 -17.39
CA GLY A 73 -0.67 -13.87 -18.45
C GLY A 73 -2.07 -13.43 -18.90
N GLU A 74 -3.14 -13.89 -18.24
CA GLU A 74 -4.51 -13.45 -18.54
C GLU A 74 -4.73 -12.04 -18.00
N HIS A 75 -5.46 -11.21 -18.75
CA HIS A 75 -5.68 -9.81 -18.42
C HIS A 75 -7.15 -9.55 -18.11
N LEU A 76 -7.39 -8.74 -17.08
CA LEU A 76 -8.69 -8.17 -16.73
C LEU A 76 -8.56 -6.66 -16.70
N GLU A 77 -9.25 -5.99 -17.62
CA GLU A 77 -9.29 -4.54 -17.72
C GLU A 77 -10.61 -3.98 -17.20
N GLN A 78 -10.55 -2.91 -16.42
CA GLN A 78 -11.73 -2.22 -15.91
C GLN A 78 -11.55 -0.70 -16.00
N ALA A 79 -12.59 -0.02 -16.49
CA ALA A 79 -12.69 1.43 -16.46
C ALA A 79 -13.90 1.83 -15.62
N ILE A 80 -13.67 2.61 -14.57
CA ILE A 80 -14.69 3.03 -13.60
C ILE A 80 -14.82 4.55 -13.69
N ARG A 81 -16.04 5.04 -13.95
CA ARG A 81 -16.32 6.47 -13.83
C ARG A 81 -16.63 6.78 -12.37
N LEU A 82 -15.93 7.75 -11.80
CA LEU A 82 -16.22 8.20 -10.44
C LEU A 82 -17.56 8.97 -10.45
N GLY A 83 -18.42 8.65 -9.49
CA GLY A 83 -19.73 9.29 -9.31
C GLY A 83 -19.65 10.69 -8.70
N PHE A 84 -18.43 11.18 -8.44
CA PHE A 84 -18.14 12.47 -7.82
C PHE A 84 -17.00 13.17 -8.58
N SER A 85 -16.88 14.48 -8.37
CA SER A 85 -15.75 15.24 -8.86
C SER A 85 -14.52 14.95 -8.01
N ALA A 86 -13.42 14.54 -8.63
CA ALA A 86 -12.14 14.32 -7.96
C ALA A 86 -11.07 15.24 -8.57
N SER A 87 -10.03 15.58 -7.82
CA SER A 87 -8.76 16.06 -8.37
C SER A 87 -8.00 14.90 -9.02
N ASN A 88 -6.90 15.19 -9.73
CA ASN A 88 -6.05 14.13 -10.30
C ASN A 88 -5.50 13.22 -9.20
N ASN A 89 -5.01 13.79 -8.09
CA ASN A 89 -4.48 13.01 -6.98
C ASN A 89 -5.54 12.13 -6.33
N GLU A 90 -6.75 12.65 -6.14
CA GLU A 90 -7.88 11.85 -5.61
C GLU A 90 -8.24 10.72 -6.57
N ALA A 91 -8.30 10.96 -7.88
CA ALA A 91 -8.56 9.91 -8.86
C ALA A 91 -7.48 8.81 -8.84
N GLU A 92 -6.20 9.16 -8.64
CA GLU A 92 -5.11 8.19 -8.49
C GLU A 92 -5.24 7.36 -7.20
N TYR A 93 -5.63 7.97 -6.09
CA TYR A 93 -5.90 7.23 -4.85
C TYR A 93 -7.10 6.29 -4.98
N GLU A 94 -8.17 6.75 -5.61
CA GLU A 94 -9.34 5.92 -5.93
C GLU A 94 -8.99 4.76 -6.87
N ALA A 95 -8.04 4.97 -7.79
CA ALA A 95 -7.55 3.93 -8.66
C ALA A 95 -6.84 2.81 -7.90
N ILE A 96 -5.98 3.17 -6.95
CA ILE A 96 -5.31 2.19 -6.08
C ILE A 96 -6.33 1.43 -5.23
N LEU A 97 -7.26 2.14 -4.58
CA LEU A 97 -8.29 1.51 -3.73
C LEU A 97 -9.16 0.54 -4.53
N SER A 98 -9.68 0.98 -5.67
CA SER A 98 -10.50 0.14 -6.55
C SER A 98 -9.74 -1.10 -7.05
N GLY A 99 -8.45 -0.95 -7.36
CA GLY A 99 -7.60 -2.06 -7.76
C GLY A 99 -7.34 -3.06 -6.64
N LEU A 100 -7.20 -2.61 -5.39
CA LEU A 100 -7.08 -3.49 -4.22
C LEU A 100 -8.38 -4.23 -3.95
N ASP A 101 -9.53 -3.55 -4.04
CA ASP A 101 -10.85 -4.18 -3.89
C ASP A 101 -11.07 -5.27 -4.94
N LEU A 102 -10.66 -5.01 -6.19
CA LEU A 102 -10.70 -6.02 -7.26
C LEU A 102 -9.83 -7.24 -6.93
N ALA A 103 -8.60 -7.03 -6.45
CA ALA A 103 -7.71 -8.12 -6.06
C ALA A 103 -8.28 -8.95 -4.90
N LEU A 104 -8.90 -8.29 -3.91
CA LEU A 104 -9.58 -8.95 -2.78
C LEU A 104 -10.79 -9.75 -3.26
N ALA A 105 -11.63 -9.19 -4.13
CA ALA A 105 -12.79 -9.88 -4.69
C ALA A 105 -12.40 -11.15 -5.46
N LEU A 106 -11.22 -11.15 -6.09
CA LEU A 106 -10.65 -12.30 -6.80
C LEU A 106 -9.81 -13.23 -5.89
N SER A 107 -9.77 -12.96 -4.58
CA SER A 107 -8.99 -13.74 -3.60
C SER A 107 -7.50 -13.86 -3.97
N VAL A 108 -6.92 -12.80 -4.54
CA VAL A 108 -5.50 -12.76 -4.91
C VAL A 108 -4.64 -12.74 -3.63
N SER A 109 -3.72 -13.71 -3.52
CA SER A 109 -2.85 -13.88 -2.35
C SER A 109 -1.53 -13.10 -2.44
N LYS A 110 -1.01 -12.88 -3.66
CA LYS A 110 0.22 -12.15 -3.93
C LYS A 110 0.00 -11.16 -5.07
N LEU A 111 0.10 -9.88 -4.75
CA LEU A 111 -0.14 -8.78 -5.67
C LEU A 111 1.07 -7.85 -5.73
N ARG A 112 1.50 -7.52 -6.95
CA ARG A 112 2.46 -6.45 -7.22
C ARG A 112 1.70 -5.31 -7.90
N SER A 113 1.65 -4.14 -7.27
CA SER A 113 1.10 -2.95 -7.92
C SER A 113 2.20 -2.16 -8.62
N THR A 114 1.89 -1.64 -9.80
CA THR A 114 2.71 -0.65 -10.50
C THR A 114 1.83 0.53 -10.84
N ALA A 115 2.09 1.68 -10.21
CA ALA A 115 1.49 2.93 -10.60
C ALA A 115 2.26 3.49 -11.78
N THR A 116 1.56 3.87 -12.85
CA THR A 116 2.18 4.53 -13.98
C THR A 116 2.41 5.98 -13.58
N ARG A 117 3.59 6.29 -13.04
CA ARG A 117 3.93 7.68 -12.71
C ARG A 117 4.15 8.43 -14.01
N ASN A 118 3.13 9.17 -14.47
CA ASN A 118 3.29 10.21 -15.49
C ASN A 118 4.13 11.38 -14.95
#